data_AF-A0A7V9HP80-F1
#
_entry.id   AF-A0A7V9HP80-F1
#
_cell.length_a   1.000
_cell.length_b   1.000
_cell.length_c   1.000
_cell.angle_alpha   90.00
_cell.angle_beta   90.00
_cell.angle_gamma   90.00
#
_symmetry.space_group_name_H-M   'P 1'
#
loop_
_entity.id
_entity.type
_entity.pdbx_description
1 polymer ?
#
loop_
_entity_poly.entity_id
_entity_poly.type
_entity_poly.pdbx_seq_one_letter_code
_entity_poly.pdbx_strand_id
1 'polypeptide(L)'
;MPGLGIDLIEIDRVELALRRRPRLAPRLFRPGELKAAGARARPGRHLASRFAAKEAAIKALGGNCGPRDIEVTGTDVPTLRLHGRALDLARAHDLQLTLSMTHSRDAAAAVVIASATGG
;
A
#
# COMPACT_ATOMS: atom_id res chain seq x y z
N MET A 1 9.66 -14.05 10.62
CA MET A 1 10.91 -13.86 9.84
C MET A 1 10.86 -12.50 9.18
N PRO A 2 12.01 -11.83 9.00
CA PRO A 2 12.11 -10.67 8.12
C PRO A 2 11.62 -11.00 6.70
N GLY A 3 11.08 -10.01 5.99
CA GLY A 3 10.48 -10.19 4.69
C GLY A 3 10.73 -9.00 3.76
N LEU A 4 10.64 -9.25 2.46
CA LEU A 4 10.75 -8.25 1.41
C LEU A 4 9.53 -8.39 0.49
N GLY A 5 8.95 -7.27 0.09
CA GLY A 5 7.94 -7.23 -0.95
C GLY A 5 8.21 -6.12 -1.94
N ILE A 6 7.99 -6.42 -3.21
CA ILE A 6 8.04 -5.45 -4.30
C ILE A 6 6.78 -5.61 -5.15
N ASP A 7 6.25 -4.50 -5.64
CA ASP A 7 5.14 -4.51 -6.58
C ASP A 7 5.26 -3.38 -7.61
N LEU A 8 4.77 -3.65 -8.83
CA LEU A 8 4.75 -2.72 -9.96
C LEU A 8 3.37 -2.79 -10.60
N ILE A 9 2.73 -1.63 -10.74
CA ILE A 9 1.34 -1.50 -11.19
C ILE A 9 1.23 -0.49 -12.32
N GLU A 10 0.51 -0.87 -13.37
CA GLU A 10 0.09 0.05 -14.43
C GLU A 10 -1.01 0.99 -13.92
N ILE A 11 -0.77 2.30 -14.00
CA ILE A 11 -1.68 3.33 -13.48
C ILE A 11 -3.02 3.29 -14.21
N ASP A 12 -3.00 3.18 -15.54
CA ASP A 12 -4.20 3.20 -16.36
C ASP A 12 -5.11 1.99 -16.07
N ARG A 13 -4.52 0.85 -15.70
CA ARG A 13 -5.26 -0.34 -15.29
C ARG A 13 -6.02 -0.11 -13.98
N VAL A 14 -5.41 0.56 -13.01
CA VAL A 14 -6.07 0.95 -11.75
C VAL A 14 -7.17 1.98 -12.02
N GLU A 15 -6.90 3.00 -12.82
CA GLU A 15 -7.87 4.03 -13.19
C GLU A 15 -9.10 3.42 -13.90
N LEU A 16 -8.87 2.51 -14.85
CA LEU A 16 -9.93 1.79 -15.53
C LEU A 16 -10.73 0.90 -14.57
N ALA A 17 -10.06 0.18 -13.67
CA ALA A 17 -10.73 -0.69 -12.70
C ALA A 17 -11.62 0.09 -11.72
N LEU A 18 -11.12 1.20 -11.18
CA LEU A 18 -11.86 2.06 -10.26
C LEU A 18 -13.04 2.75 -10.94
N ARG A 19 -12.88 3.19 -12.19
CA ARG A 19 -13.99 3.73 -13.00
C ARG A 19 -15.06 2.69 -13.28
N ARG A 20 -14.67 1.49 -13.72
CA ARG A 20 -15.61 0.39 -14.05
C ARG A 20 -16.32 -0.15 -12.81
N ARG A 21 -15.68 -0.08 -11.63
CA ARG A 21 -16.20 -0.66 -10.39
C ARG A 21 -16.04 0.35 -9.24
N PRO A 22 -16.90 1.36 -9.11
CA PRO A 22 -16.77 2.39 -8.07
C PRO A 22 -16.71 1.83 -6.64
N ARG A 23 -17.39 0.72 -6.38
CA ARG A 23 -17.36 0.00 -5.09
C ARG A 23 -16.02 -0.68 -4.78
N LEU A 24 -15.08 -0.73 -5.73
CA LEU A 24 -13.75 -1.30 -5.51
C LEU A 24 -12.89 -0.39 -4.63
N ALA A 25 -12.96 0.93 -4.83
CA ALA A 25 -12.17 1.89 -4.06
C ALA A 25 -12.34 1.71 -2.53
N PRO A 26 -13.55 1.70 -1.95
CA PRO A 26 -13.73 1.49 -0.51
C PRO A 26 -13.41 0.07 -0.03
N ARG A 27 -13.21 -0.90 -0.93
CA ARG A 27 -12.74 -2.26 -0.59
C ARG A 27 -11.22 -2.37 -0.54
N LEU A 28 -10.49 -1.47 -1.20
CA LEU A 28 -9.03 -1.48 -1.26
C LEU A 28 -8.39 -0.43 -0.35
N PHE A 29 -9.05 0.73 -0.21
CA PHE A 29 -8.49 1.91 0.46
C PHE A 29 -9.30 2.30 1.69
N ARG A 30 -8.62 2.89 2.67
CA ARG A 30 -9.25 3.53 3.82
C ARG A 30 -9.73 4.93 3.49
N PRO A 31 -10.70 5.48 4.26
CA PRO A 31 -11.24 6.82 4.00
C PRO A 31 -10.17 7.92 3.94
N GLY A 32 -9.16 7.87 4.81
CA GLY A 32 -8.04 8.81 4.81
C GLY A 32 -7.23 8.77 3.51
N GLU A 33 -7.06 7.57 2.95
CA GLU A 33 -6.35 7.41 1.68
C GLU A 33 -7.16 7.99 0.51
N LEU A 34 -8.46 7.71 0.45
CA LEU A 34 -9.34 8.24 -0.59
C LEU A 34 -9.42 9.77 -0.54
N LYS A 35 -9.54 10.35 0.67
CA LYS A 35 -9.53 11.81 0.88
C LYS A 35 -8.23 12.43 0.37
N ALA A 36 -7.08 11.85 0.73
CA ALA A 36 -5.79 12.36 0.31
C ALA A 36 -5.56 12.23 -1.21
N ALA A 37 -6.10 11.18 -1.85
CA ALA A 37 -6.04 11.03 -3.30
C ALA A 37 -6.89 12.09 -4.04
N GLY A 38 -8.08 12.40 -3.51
CA GLY A 38 -8.99 13.40 -4.09
C GLY A 38 -8.42 14.82 -4.13
N ALA A 39 -7.43 15.13 -3.30
CA ALA A 39 -6.74 16.43 -3.28
C ALA A 39 -5.59 16.54 -4.30
N ARG A 40 -5.31 15.49 -5.09
CA ARG A 40 -4.22 15.47 -6.07
C ARG A 40 -4.73 15.72 -7.49
N ALA A 41 -3.87 16.29 -8.34
CA ALA A 41 -4.18 16.54 -9.74
C ALA A 41 -4.55 15.27 -10.54
N ARG A 42 -3.93 14.12 -10.22
CA ARG A 42 -4.26 12.80 -10.80
C ARG A 42 -4.52 11.78 -9.67
N PRO A 43 -5.76 11.69 -9.15
CA PRO A 43 -6.10 10.77 -8.06
C PRO A 43 -5.81 9.30 -8.36
N GLY A 44 -5.97 8.89 -9.63
CA GLY A 44 -5.73 7.52 -10.07
C GLY A 44 -4.28 7.08 -9.91
N ARG A 45 -3.31 7.89 -10.36
CA ARG A 45 -1.88 7.68 -10.10
C ARG A 45 -1.58 7.58 -8.61
N HIS A 46 -2.14 8.47 -7.79
CA HIS A 46 -1.94 8.47 -6.34
C HIS A 46 -2.45 7.17 -5.70
N LEU A 47 -3.62 6.69 -6.12
CA LEU A 47 -4.18 5.42 -5.66
C LEU A 47 -3.39 4.22 -6.17
N ALA A 48 -2.86 4.25 -7.40
CA ALA A 48 -2.01 3.19 -7.94
C ALA A 48 -0.71 3.04 -7.14
N SER A 49 -0.03 4.14 -6.80
CA SER A 49 1.16 4.10 -5.92
C SER A 49 0.86 3.51 -4.55
N ARG A 50 -0.28 3.87 -3.95
CA ARG A 50 -0.69 3.28 -2.67
C ARG A 50 -1.06 1.81 -2.79
N PHE A 51 -1.68 1.43 -3.90
CA PHE A 51 -2.01 0.03 -4.13
C PHE A 51 -0.75 -0.82 -4.30
N ALA A 52 0.26 -0.35 -5.04
CA ALA A 52 1.56 -1.00 -5.12
C ALA A 52 2.20 -1.15 -3.73
N ALA A 53 2.11 -0.12 -2.87
CA ALA A 53 2.59 -0.18 -1.49
C ALA A 53 1.88 -1.26 -0.67
N LYS A 54 0.55 -1.36 -0.79
CA LYS A 54 -0.25 -2.35 -0.08
C LYS A 54 0.12 -3.76 -0.51
N GLU A 55 0.25 -4.01 -1.81
CA GLU A 55 0.66 -5.30 -2.36
C GLU A 55 2.08 -5.67 -1.93
N ALA A 56 3.02 -4.71 -1.97
CA ALA A 56 4.38 -4.91 -1.46
C ALA A 56 4.38 -5.25 0.04
N ALA A 57 3.58 -4.56 0.86
CA ALA A 57 3.46 -4.87 2.29
C ALA A 57 2.83 -6.25 2.55
N ILE A 58 1.78 -6.61 1.80
CA ILE A 58 1.15 -7.94 1.88
C ILE A 58 2.18 -9.03 1.59
N LYS A 59 2.99 -8.87 0.54
CA LYS A 59 4.07 -9.82 0.20
C LYS A 59 5.14 -9.89 1.30
N ALA A 60 5.59 -8.74 1.82
CA ALA A 60 6.58 -8.69 2.90
C ALA A 60 6.08 -9.38 4.19
N LEU A 61 4.77 -9.37 4.44
CA LEU A 61 4.12 -10.03 5.57
C LEU A 61 3.71 -11.50 5.29
N GLY A 62 4.05 -12.06 4.12
CA GLY A 62 3.75 -13.45 3.77
C GLY A 62 2.34 -13.72 3.24
N GLY A 63 1.62 -12.69 2.77
CA GLY A 63 0.40 -12.84 1.97
C GLY A 63 -0.92 -13.04 2.73
N ASN A 64 -0.89 -13.15 4.05
CA ASN A 64 -2.05 -13.55 4.85
C ASN A 64 -2.90 -12.38 5.38
N CYS A 65 -2.96 -11.25 4.68
CA CYS A 65 -3.75 -10.07 5.05
C CYS A 65 -4.33 -9.36 3.81
N GLY A 66 -5.30 -8.47 4.04
CA GLY A 66 -5.99 -7.75 2.95
C GLY A 66 -5.47 -6.33 2.73
N PRO A 67 -5.77 -5.71 1.57
CA PRO A 67 -5.30 -4.36 1.25
C PRO A 67 -5.83 -3.27 2.20
N ARG A 68 -6.95 -3.48 2.90
CA ARG A 68 -7.45 -2.55 3.94
C ARG A 68 -6.77 -2.71 5.30
N ASP A 69 -6.03 -3.79 5.50
CA ASP A 69 -5.21 -3.98 6.70
C ASP A 69 -3.93 -3.13 6.62
N ILE A 70 -3.57 -2.67 5.42
CA ILE A 70 -2.44 -1.77 5.18
C ILE A 70 -2.95 -0.39 4.81
N GLU A 71 -2.53 0.65 5.51
CA GLU A 71 -2.86 2.04 5.18
C GLU A 71 -1.60 2.84 4.88
N VAL A 72 -1.54 3.47 3.71
CA VAL A 72 -0.42 4.34 3.37
C VAL A 72 -0.69 5.75 3.88
N THR A 73 0.12 6.17 4.85
CA THR A 73 0.08 7.50 5.46
C THR A 73 1.31 8.35 5.08
N GLY A 74 1.32 9.61 5.48
CA GLY A 74 2.39 10.55 5.13
C GLY A 74 2.25 11.15 3.72
N THR A 75 2.70 12.40 3.57
CA THR A 75 2.71 13.14 2.30
C THR A 75 4.11 13.25 1.72
N ASP A 76 5.09 13.59 2.55
CA ASP A 76 6.49 13.81 2.13
C ASP A 76 7.35 12.56 2.34
N VAL A 77 7.11 11.85 3.44
CA VAL A 77 7.71 10.54 3.72
C VAL A 77 6.58 9.52 3.87
N PRO A 78 6.38 8.61 2.90
CA PRO A 78 5.31 7.62 2.97
C PRO A 78 5.60 6.59 4.06
N THR A 79 4.60 6.32 4.89
CA THR A 79 4.67 5.34 5.99
C THR A 79 3.50 4.38 5.93
N LEU A 80 3.61 3.25 6.62
CA LEU A 80 2.56 2.25 6.71
C LEU A 80 1.96 2.23 8.12
N ARG A 81 0.63 2.34 8.18
CA ARG A 81 -0.14 2.03 9.38
C ARG A 81 -0.84 0.70 9.18
N LEU A 82 -0.54 -0.25 10.06
CA LEU A 82 -1.10 -1.60 10.01
C LEU A 82 -2.36 -1.69 10.87
N HIS A 83 -3.31 -2.49 10.40
CA HIS A 83 -4.59 -2.76 11.03
C HIS A 83 -4.90 -4.25 10.93
N GLY A 84 -5.85 -4.73 11.75
CA GLY A 84 -6.39 -6.09 11.65
C GLY A 84 -5.30 -7.14 11.53
N ARG A 85 -5.44 -8.03 10.54
CA ARG A 85 -4.55 -9.18 10.37
C ARG A 85 -3.10 -8.78 10.08
N ALA A 86 -2.86 -7.69 9.36
CA ALA A 86 -1.50 -7.22 9.11
C ALA A 86 -0.79 -6.76 10.39
N LEU A 87 -1.52 -6.10 11.29
CA LEU A 87 -1.00 -5.68 12.60
C LEU A 87 -0.68 -6.90 13.47
N ASP A 88 -1.56 -7.90 13.48
CA ASP A 88 -1.34 -9.14 14.23
C ASP A 88 -0.10 -9.89 13.75
N LEU A 89 0.09 -10.00 12.43
CA LEU A 89 1.27 -10.63 11.83
C LEU A 89 2.57 -9.89 12.18
N ALA A 90 2.55 -8.55 12.11
CA ALA A 90 3.70 -7.74 12.47
C ALA A 90 4.06 -7.91 13.95
N ARG A 91 3.07 -7.89 14.86
CA ARG A 91 3.28 -8.08 16.29
C ARG A 91 3.77 -9.48 16.66
N ALA A 92 3.21 -10.52 16.03
CA ALA A 92 3.59 -11.91 16.31
C ALA A 92 5.06 -12.21 16.01
N HIS A 93 5.69 -11.40 15.16
CA HIS A 93 7.08 -11.56 14.75
C HIS A 93 7.96 -10.35 15.09
N ASP A 94 7.43 -9.42 15.90
CA ASP A 94 8.08 -8.15 16.25
C ASP A 94 8.69 -7.42 15.04
N LEU A 95 7.86 -7.19 14.02
CA LEU A 95 8.28 -6.60 12.75
C LEU A 95 7.96 -5.10 12.67
N GLN A 96 8.94 -4.33 12.23
CA GLN A 96 8.79 -2.98 11.73
C GLN A 96 8.83 -2.98 10.19
N LEU A 97 7.93 -2.23 9.56
CA LEU A 97 7.85 -2.11 8.11
C LEU A 97 8.36 -0.75 7.63
N THR A 98 9.25 -0.77 6.64
CA THR A 98 9.76 0.41 5.95
C THR A 98 9.33 0.38 4.49
N LEU A 99 8.89 1.54 3.98
CA LEU A 99 8.31 1.69 2.65
C LEU A 99 9.12 2.68 1.82
N SER A 100 9.37 2.34 0.56
CA SER A 100 9.73 3.29 -0.49
C SER A 100 8.81 3.09 -1.68
N MET A 101 8.38 4.17 -2.32
CA MET A 101 7.51 4.13 -3.49
C MET A 101 7.85 5.24 -4.47
N THR A 102 7.57 4.96 -5.73
CA THR A 102 7.76 5.90 -6.83
C THR A 102 6.69 5.70 -7.89
N HIS A 103 6.57 6.65 -8.80
CA HIS A 103 5.75 6.51 -9.98
C HIS A 103 6.37 7.24 -11.18
N SER A 104 6.13 6.71 -12.37
CA SER A 104 6.34 7.39 -13.62
C SER A 104 5.02 7.99 -14.13
N ARG A 105 4.93 8.25 -15.43
CA ARG A 105 3.68 8.61 -16.10
C ARG A 105 2.70 7.43 -16.12
N ASP A 106 3.21 6.22 -16.31
CA ASP A 106 2.42 5.06 -16.73
C ASP A 106 2.41 3.94 -15.68
N ALA A 107 3.41 3.90 -14.80
CA ALA A 107 3.54 2.87 -13.78
C ALA A 107 3.80 3.46 -12.38
N ALA A 108 3.42 2.70 -11.35
CA ALA A 108 3.74 2.97 -9.97
C ALA A 108 4.40 1.74 -9.35
N ALA A 109 5.45 1.94 -8.55
CA ALA A 109 6.20 0.88 -7.91
C ALA A 109 6.34 1.14 -6.41
N ALA A 110 6.42 0.07 -5.64
CA ALA A 110 6.75 0.15 -4.22
C ALA A 110 7.60 -1.04 -3.77
N VAL A 111 8.45 -0.78 -2.78
CA VAL A 111 9.21 -1.79 -2.05
C VAL A 111 8.93 -1.63 -0.56
N VAL A 112 8.73 -2.76 0.12
CA VAL A 112 8.54 -2.82 1.57
C VAL A 112 9.50 -3.83 2.15
N ILE A 113 10.20 -3.43 3.21
CA ILE A 113 11.02 -4.31 4.03
C ILE A 113 10.32 -4.47 5.38
N ALA A 114 10.13 -5.71 5.83
CA ALA A 114 9.73 -6.06 7.18
C ALA A 114 10.95 -6.60 7.92
N SER A 115 11.44 -5.88 8.94
CA SER A 115 12.61 -6.25 9.74
C SER A 115 12.24 -6.38 11.20
N ALA A 116 12.94 -7.22 11.96
CA ALA A 116 12.75 -7.30 13.40
C ALA A 116 13.10 -5.95 14.08
N THR A 117 12.42 -5.59 15.16
CA THR A 117 12.55 -4.27 15.83
C THR A 117 13.85 -4.11 16.66
N GLY A 118 14.86 -4.98 16.50
CA GLY A 118 16.08 -4.96 17.31
C GLY A 118 17.27 -5.69 16.71
N GLY A 119 17.77 -5.23 15.56
CA GLY A 119 19.03 -5.66 14.96
C GLY A 119 19.97 -4.48 14.71
#